data_AF-A0A951FH45-F1
#
_entry.id   AF-A0A951FH45-F1
#
_cell.length_a   1.000
_cell.length_b   1.000
_cell.length_c   1.000
_cell.angle_alpha   90.00
_cell.angle_beta   90.00
_cell.angle_gamma   90.00
#
_symmetry.space_group_name_H-M   'P 1'
#
loop_
_entity.id
_entity.type
_entity.pdbx_description
1 polymer ?
#
loop_
_entity_poly.entity_id
_entity_poly.type
_entity_poly.pdbx_seq_one_letter_code
_entity_poly.pdbx_strand_id
1 'polypeptide(L)'
;MKTWQFMWHLIRYRPGLYARNALLWTLIHLSPLAFGVIAREFFNSLTGESQLGLNVWSIIALLVGAALGQGALVWVGALTDIRHRFLMSALVRRNLLARILERPGAQAVPSSAGE
;
A
#
# COMPACT_ATOMS: atom_id res chain seq x y z
N MET A 1 2.45 -25.65 -9.29
CA MET A 1 1.39 -24.79 -8.70
C MET A 1 1.13 -23.65 -9.66
N LYS A 2 -0.12 -23.22 -9.83
CA LYS A 2 -0.41 -22.02 -10.65
C LYS A 2 0.01 -20.75 -9.88
N THR A 3 0.43 -19.70 -10.57
CA THR A 3 0.92 -18.44 -9.96
C THR A 3 -0.06 -17.86 -8.93
N TRP A 4 -1.36 -17.86 -9.25
CA TRP A 4 -2.42 -17.44 -8.33
C TRP A 4 -2.44 -18.22 -7.02
N GLN A 5 -2.28 -19.56 -7.07
CA GLN A 5 -2.27 -20.39 -5.86
C GLN A 5 -1.05 -20.07 -4.99
N PHE A 6 0.10 -19.81 -5.61
CA PHE A 6 1.31 -19.41 -4.90
C PHE A 6 1.14 -18.03 -4.24
N MET A 7 0.58 -17.06 -4.96
CA MET A 7 0.25 -15.74 -4.39
C MET A 7 -0.70 -15.86 -3.21
N TRP A 8 -1.71 -16.73 -3.30
CA TRP A 8 -2.64 -16.99 -2.19
C TRP A 8 -1.93 -17.54 -0.95
N HIS A 9 -0.96 -18.44 -1.11
CA HIS A 9 -0.15 -18.94 0.01
C HIS A 9 0.71 -17.85 0.64
N LEU A 10 1.28 -16.93 -0.15
CA LEU A 10 2.00 -15.76 0.37
C LEU A 10 1.08 -14.84 1.19
N ILE A 11 -0.12 -14.57 0.69
CA ILE A 11 -1.12 -13.75 1.40
C ILE A 11 -1.48 -14.39 2.74
N ARG A 12 -1.70 -15.72 2.75
CA ARG A 12 -2.08 -16.47 3.94
C ARG A 12 -0.96 -16.62 4.96
N TYR A 13 0.31 -16.46 4.56
CA TYR A 13 1.46 -16.52 5.46
C TYR A 13 1.54 -15.31 6.42
N ARG A 14 1.16 -14.11 5.96
CA ARG A 14 1.09 -12.89 6.80
C ARG A 14 -0.12 -12.04 6.42
N PRO A 15 -1.36 -12.49 6.71
CA PRO A 15 -2.57 -11.82 6.25
C PRO A 15 -2.71 -10.41 6.80
N GLY A 16 -2.26 -10.15 8.04
CA GLY A 16 -2.32 -8.81 8.65
C GLY A 16 -1.43 -7.78 7.95
N LEU A 17 -0.23 -8.16 7.50
CA LEU A 17 0.65 -7.25 6.74
C LEU A 17 0.06 -6.96 5.37
N TYR A 18 -0.49 -7.97 4.70
CA TYR A 18 -1.13 -7.80 3.41
C TYR A 18 -2.40 -6.93 3.50
N ALA A 19 -3.27 -7.21 4.48
CA ALA A 19 -4.48 -6.43 4.72
C ALA A 19 -4.16 -4.97 5.05
N ARG A 20 -3.15 -4.71 5.89
CA ARG A 20 -2.70 -3.35 6.20
C ARG A 20 -2.16 -2.64 4.94
N ASN A 21 -1.35 -3.33 4.14
CA ASN A 21 -0.82 -2.76 2.89
C ASN A 21 -1.95 -2.42 1.91
N ALA A 22 -2.89 -3.34 1.71
CA ALA A 22 -4.03 -3.15 0.84
C ALA A 22 -4.90 -1.98 1.31
N LEU A 23 -5.26 -1.94 2.60
CA LEU A 23 -6.04 -0.84 3.17
C LEU A 23 -5.35 0.51 3.01
N LEU A 24 -4.04 0.61 3.32
CA LEU A 24 -3.30 1.85 3.16
C LEU A 24 -3.28 2.31 1.70
N TRP A 25 -3.04 1.41 0.76
CA TRP A 25 -3.07 1.73 -0.67
C TRP A 25 -4.47 2.15 -1.14
N THR A 26 -5.53 1.47 -0.70
CA THR A 26 -6.91 1.89 -0.98
C THR A 26 -7.18 3.29 -0.46
N LEU A 27 -6.79 3.60 0.78
CA LEU A 27 -6.95 4.93 1.37
C LEU A 27 -6.15 6.00 0.64
N ILE A 28 -4.93 5.69 0.19
CA ILE A 28 -4.11 6.60 -0.63
C ILE A 28 -4.78 6.91 -1.96
N HIS A 29 -5.40 5.91 -2.61
CA HIS A 29 -6.10 6.13 -3.88
C HIS A 29 -7.43 6.88 -3.69
N LEU A 30 -8.05 6.76 -2.52
CA LEU A 30 -9.27 7.50 -2.15
C LEU A 30 -8.98 8.90 -1.59
N SER A 31 -7.76 9.19 -1.15
CA SER A 31 -7.43 10.49 -0.56
C SER A 31 -7.67 11.70 -1.47
N PRO A 32 -7.50 11.64 -2.82
CA PRO A 32 -7.83 12.75 -3.69
C PRO A 32 -9.32 13.10 -3.68
N LEU A 33 -10.19 12.14 -3.32
CA LEU A 33 -11.62 12.39 -3.17
C LEU A 33 -11.90 13.39 -2.04
N ALA A 34 -11.11 13.33 -0.96
CA ALA A 34 -11.21 14.30 0.14
C ALA A 34 -10.87 15.72 -0.32
N PHE A 35 -9.86 15.89 -1.17
CA PHE A 35 -9.54 17.20 -1.78
C PHE A 35 -10.70 17.72 -2.64
N GLY A 36 -11.35 16.85 -3.41
CA GLY A 36 -12.51 17.21 -4.21
C GLY A 36 -13.68 17.72 -3.35
N VAL A 37 -13.95 17.07 -2.21
CA VAL A 37 -14.99 17.51 -1.27
C VAL A 37 -14.63 18.85 -0.62
N ILE A 38 -13.37 19.04 -0.21
CA ILE A 38 -12.93 20.31 0.38
C ILE A 38 -13.03 21.46 -0.63
N ALA A 39 -12.64 21.23 -1.89
CA ALA A 39 -12.78 22.21 -2.96
C ALA A 39 -14.25 22.56 -3.22
N ARG A 40 -15.16 21.58 -3.21
CA ARG A 40 -16.60 21.81 -3.33
C ARG A 40 -17.12 22.73 -2.22
N GLU A 41 -16.77 22.46 -0.96
CA GLU A 41 -17.20 23.29 0.16
C GLU A 41 -16.60 24.70 0.12
N PHE A 42 -15.37 24.85 -0.41
CA PHE A 42 -14.79 26.17 -0.68
C PHE A 42 -15.66 26.99 -1.64
N PHE A 43 -16.06 26.40 -2.77
CA PHE A 43 -16.89 27.10 -3.74
C PHE A 43 -18.30 27.38 -3.20
N ASN A 44 -18.90 26.44 -2.46
CA ASN A 44 -20.20 26.65 -1.80
C ASN A 44 -20.15 27.80 -0.78
N SER A 45 -19.02 27.98 -0.09
CA SER A 45 -18.80 29.10 0.81
C SER A 45 -18.76 30.45 0.11
N LEU A 46 -18.29 30.50 -1.15
CA LEU A 46 -18.23 31.74 -1.93
C LEU A 46 -19.59 32.13 -2.52
N THR A 47 -20.43 31.16 -2.87
CA THR A 47 -21.78 31.40 -3.42
C THR A 47 -22.85 31.65 -2.35
N GLY A 48 -22.50 31.55 -1.06
CA GLY A 48 -23.45 31.75 0.05
C GLY A 48 -24.36 30.56 0.32
N GLU A 49 -24.18 29.43 -0.37
CA GLU A 49 -24.91 28.16 -0.14
C GLU A 49 -24.21 27.22 0.85
N SER A 50 -23.24 27.75 1.61
CA SER A 50 -22.45 26.95 2.54
C SER A 50 -23.35 26.35 3.63
N GLN A 51 -23.39 25.02 3.73
CA GLN A 51 -24.14 24.32 4.78
C GLN A 51 -23.45 24.43 6.16
N LEU A 52 -22.14 24.67 6.18
CA LEU A 52 -21.30 24.59 7.38
C LEU A 52 -20.89 25.96 7.96
N GLY A 53 -21.20 27.07 7.29
CA GLY A 53 -20.83 28.42 7.77
C GLY A 53 -19.32 28.63 7.93
N LEU A 54 -18.50 27.89 7.17
CA LEU A 54 -17.05 27.88 7.33
C LEU A 54 -16.44 29.19 6.83
N ASN A 55 -15.60 29.80 7.65
CA ASN A 55 -14.78 30.95 7.24
C ASN A 55 -13.66 30.47 6.29
N VAL A 56 -13.14 31.35 5.44
CA VAL A 56 -12.02 31.11 4.51
C VAL A 56 -10.82 30.46 5.23
N TRP A 57 -10.50 30.94 6.44
CA TRP A 57 -9.43 30.36 7.27
C TRP A 57 -9.68 28.90 7.66
N SER A 58 -10.93 28.51 7.92
CA SER A 58 -11.30 27.13 8.22
C SER A 58 -11.08 26.23 7.00
N ILE A 59 -11.38 26.74 5.80
CA ILE A 59 -11.18 26.00 4.55
C ILE A 59 -9.69 25.84 4.24
N ILE A 60 -8.88 26.89 4.44
CA ILE A 60 -7.43 26.81 4.31
C ILE A 60 -6.85 25.78 5.30
N ALA A 61 -7.30 25.80 6.56
CA ALA A 61 -6.87 24.83 7.58
C ALA A 61 -7.24 23.39 7.18
N LEU A 62 -8.43 23.16 6.62
CA LEU A 62 -8.85 21.86 6.10
C LEU A 62 -7.98 21.40 4.91
N LEU A 63 -7.66 22.30 3.98
CA LEU A 63 -6.79 22.03 2.84
C LEU A 63 -5.39 21.61 3.29
N VAL A 64 -4.78 22.37 4.20
CA VAL A 64 -3.46 22.06 4.77
C VAL A 64 -3.50 20.73 5.53
N GLY A 65 -4.54 20.52 6.35
CA GLY A 65 -4.73 19.27 7.10
C GLY A 65 -4.87 18.05 6.18
N ALA A 66 -5.62 18.18 5.08
CA ALA A 66 -5.77 17.13 4.08
C ALA A 66 -4.46 16.83 3.35
N ALA A 67 -3.69 17.85 3.00
CA ALA A 67 -2.37 17.69 2.37
C ALA A 67 -1.38 16.97 3.29
N LEU A 68 -1.31 17.39 4.57
CA LEU A 68 -0.47 16.74 5.57
C LEU A 68 -0.91 15.29 5.82
N GLY A 69 -2.23 15.05 5.92
CA GLY A 69 -2.81 13.72 6.10
C GLY A 69 -2.49 12.80 4.92
N GLN A 70 -2.58 13.30 3.68
CA GLN A 70 -2.20 12.54 2.50
C GLN A 70 -0.70 12.23 2.50
N GLY A 71 0.14 13.21 2.82
CA GLY A 71 1.59 12.99 2.95
C GLY A 71 1.91 11.89 3.98
N ALA A 72 1.30 11.95 5.16
CA ALA A 72 1.47 10.94 6.20
C ALA A 72 0.98 9.54 5.76
N LEU A 73 -0.18 9.46 5.08
CA LEU A 73 -0.70 8.21 4.52
C LEU A 73 0.28 7.58 3.52
N VAL A 74 0.82 8.38 2.59
CA VAL A 74 1.81 7.91 1.61
C VAL A 74 3.08 7.42 2.30
N TRP A 75 3.58 8.15 3.29
CA TRP A 75 4.76 7.74 4.07
C TRP A 75 4.56 6.40 4.79
N VAL A 76 3.45 6.24 5.51
CA VAL A 76 3.13 5.01 6.23
C VAL A 76 2.85 3.85 5.28
N GLY A 77 2.19 4.13 4.15
CA GLY A 77 1.98 3.19 3.05
C GLY A 77 3.29 2.66 2.49
N ALA A 78 4.20 3.56 2.11
CA ALA A 78 5.52 3.20 1.58
C ALA A 78 6.34 2.35 2.56
N LEU A 79 6.38 2.73 3.84
CA LEU A 79 7.12 1.96 4.85
C LEU A 79 6.53 0.55 5.03
N THR A 80 5.21 0.42 4.98
CA THR A 80 4.53 -0.89 5.08
C THR A 80 4.79 -1.74 3.84
N ASP A 81 4.75 -1.13 2.65
CA ASP A 81 4.97 -1.81 1.37
C ASP A 81 6.41 -2.34 1.25
N ILE A 82 7.41 -1.51 1.58
CA ILE A 82 8.82 -1.90 1.57
C ILE A 82 9.05 -3.11 2.49
N ARG A 83 8.53 -3.07 3.72
CA ARG A 83 8.64 -4.17 4.68
C ARG A 83 7.95 -5.44 4.17
N HIS A 84 6.76 -5.30 3.60
CA HIS A 84 6.02 -6.42 3.04
C HIS A 84 6.80 -7.09 1.90
N ARG A 85 7.26 -6.30 0.92
CA ARG A 85 8.02 -6.79 -0.24
C ARG A 85 9.34 -7.44 0.16
N PHE A 86 10.05 -6.86 1.11
CA PHE A 86 11.31 -7.41 1.61
C PHE A 86 11.10 -8.77 2.28
N LEU A 87 10.14 -8.88 3.20
CA LEU A 87 9.83 -10.13 3.89
C LEU A 87 9.40 -11.24 2.94
N MET A 88 8.50 -10.92 2.00
CA MET A 88 8.02 -11.89 1.02
C MET A 88 9.15 -12.37 0.12
N SER A 89 9.99 -11.46 -0.35
CA SER A 89 11.13 -11.79 -1.21
C SER A 89 12.21 -12.60 -0.48
N ALA A 90 12.45 -12.31 0.81
CA ALA A 90 13.37 -13.07 1.64
C ALA A 90 12.87 -14.49 1.90
N LEU A 91 11.57 -14.66 2.13
CA LEU A 91 10.95 -15.97 2.34
C LEU A 91 11.02 -16.85 1.10
N VAL A 92 10.71 -16.29 -0.07
CA VAL A 92 10.82 -17.02 -1.34
C VAL A 92 12.27 -17.44 -1.60
N ARG A 93 13.24 -16.53 -1.44
CA ARG A 93 14.67 -16.83 -1.60
C ARG A 93 15.15 -17.91 -0.62
N ARG A 94 14.75 -17.84 0.65
CA ARG A 94 15.10 -18.85 1.67
C ARG A 94 14.53 -20.22 1.31
N ASN A 95 13.27 -20.28 0.88
CA ASN A 95 12.63 -21.55 0.51
C ASN A 95 13.27 -22.16 -0.74
N LEU A 96 13.65 -21.33 -1.72
CA LEU A 96 14.37 -21.78 -2.91
C LEU A 96 15.75 -22.34 -2.54
N LEU A 97 16.53 -21.61 -1.73
CA LEU A 97 17.86 -22.04 -1.31
C LEU A 97 17.79 -23.34 -0.50
N ALA A 98 16.86 -23.44 0.45
CA ALA A 98 16.64 -24.68 1.22
C ALA A 98 16.32 -25.86 0.28
N ARG A 99 15.46 -25.64 -0.71
CA ARG A 99 15.10 -26.68 -1.69
C ARG A 99 16.27 -27.07 -2.60
N ILE A 100 17.18 -26.17 -2.91
CA ILE A 100 18.41 -26.47 -3.66
C ILE A 100 19.34 -27.34 -2.82
N LEU A 101 19.53 -27.00 -1.55
CA LEU A 101 20.41 -27.74 -0.62
C LEU A 101 19.86 -29.13 -0.27
N GLU A 102 18.54 -29.33 -0.30
CA GLU A 102 17.90 -30.64 -0.10
C GLU A 102 18.03 -31.59 -1.30
N ARG A 103 18.45 -31.11 -2.48
CA ARG A 103 18.61 -31.98 -3.65
C ARG A 103 19.86 -32.86 -3.49
N PRO A 104 19.78 -34.18 -3.77
CA PRO A 104 20.95 -35.03 -3.78
C PRO A 104 21.96 -34.51 -4.81
N GLY A 105 23.24 -34.41 -4.42
CA GLY A 105 24.30 -33.69 -5.16
C GLY A 105 24.58 -34.12 -6.61
N ALA A 106 23.84 -35.10 -7.15
CA ALA A 106 23.89 -35.56 -8.53
C ALA A 106 22.78 -34.98 -9.43
N GLN A 107 21.83 -34.20 -8.91
CA GLN A 107 20.81 -33.51 -9.73
C GLN A 107 21.10 -32.02 -9.82
N ALA A 108 21.65 -31.60 -10.95
CA ALA A 108 21.77 -30.19 -11.30
C ALA A 108 20.39 -29.50 -11.27
N VAL A 109 20.38 -28.22 -10.89
CA VAL A 109 19.19 -27.38 -11.02
C VAL A 109 18.82 -27.34 -12.53
N PRO A 110 17.54 -27.51 -12.91
CA PRO A 110 17.15 -27.52 -14.33
C PRO A 110 17.40 -26.19 -15.05
N SER A 111 17.57 -25.09 -14.30
CA SER A 111 17.90 -23.76 -14.79
C SER A 111 19.40 -23.49 -14.66
N SER A 112 19.90 -22.54 -15.45
CA SER A 112 21.29 -22.09 -15.34
C SER A 112 21.57 -21.57 -13.92
N ALA A 113 22.83 -21.60 -13.47
CA ALA A 113 23.22 -21.09 -12.15
C ALA A 113 22.90 -19.59 -11.93
N GLY A 114 22.56 -18.85 -13.01
CA GLY A 114 22.16 -17.44 -12.96
C GLY A 114 20.63 -17.19 -12.99
N GLU A 115 19.80 -18.22 -13.12
CA GLU A 115 18.32 -18.14 -13.12
C GLU A 115 17.69 -18.70 -11.85
#